data_AF-A0AB39PRW1-F1
#
_entry.id   AF-A0AB39PRW1-F1
#
_cell.length_a   1.000
_cell.length_b   1.000
_cell.length_c   1.000
_cell.angle_alpha   90.00
_cell.angle_beta   90.00
_cell.angle_gamma   90.00
#
_symmetry.space_group_name_H-M   'P 1'
#
loop_
_entity.id
_entity.type
_entity.pdbx_description
1 polymer ?
#
loop_
_entity_poly.entity_id
_entity_poly.type
_entity_poly.pdbx_seq_one_letter_code
_entity_poly.pdbx_strand_id
1 'polypeptide(L)'
;MLLPAKPEVARHLERYRAWERLLLAAPTDHTVRGYFENTGYTLCVLMGKRCAREAADAAEHYLRVNLASPVRTYGGGPRDSMVGGRR
;
A
#
# COMPACT_ATOMS: atom_id res chain seq x y z
N MET A 1 0.98 19.50 -3.94
CA MET A 1 0.49 18.44 -3.03
C MET A 1 1.59 17.38 -2.94
N LEU A 2 2.10 17.13 -1.73
CA LEU A 2 3.22 16.21 -1.47
C LEU A 2 2.77 14.78 -1.82
N LEU A 3 3.32 14.19 -2.89
CA LEU A 3 3.23 12.75 -3.08
C LEU A 3 3.88 12.09 -1.86
N PRO A 4 3.24 11.07 -1.25
CA PRO A 4 3.83 10.40 -0.11
C PRO A 4 5.18 9.82 -0.52
N ALA A 5 6.18 10.01 0.34
CA ALA A 5 7.52 9.54 0.06
C ALA A 5 7.47 8.01 -0.14
N LYS A 6 7.98 7.52 -1.27
CA LYS A 6 8.08 6.09 -1.57
C LYS A 6 8.66 5.23 -0.43
N PRO A 7 9.70 5.65 0.32
CA PRO A 7 10.18 4.87 1.47
C PRO A 7 9.16 4.77 2.61
N GLU A 8 8.29 5.77 2.76
CA GLU A 8 7.17 5.75 3.71
C GLU A 8 6.15 4.69 3.30
N VAL A 9 5.78 4.68 2.01
CA VAL A 9 4.88 3.65 1.45
C VAL A 9 5.45 2.24 1.62
N ALA A 10 6.75 2.04 1.34
CA ALA A 10 7.41 0.75 1.50
C ALA A 10 7.37 0.25 2.96
N ARG A 11 7.67 1.14 3.92
CA ARG A 11 7.59 0.83 5.35
C ARG A 11 6.17 0.45 5.78
N HIS A 12 5.16 1.17 5.29
CA HIS A 12 3.76 0.85 5.58
C HIS A 12 3.34 -0.49 4.97
N LEU A 13 3.82 -0.83 3.78
CA LEU A 13 3.58 -2.13 3.14
C LEU A 13 4.21 -3.29 3.93
N GLU A 14 5.46 -3.14 4.35
CA GLU A 14 6.15 -4.15 5.17
C GLU A 14 5.45 -4.35 6.51
N ARG A 15 5.03 -3.24 7.15
CA ARG A 15 4.26 -3.25 8.39
C ARG A 15 2.89 -3.92 8.20
N TYR A 16 2.21 -3.64 7.09
CA TYR A 16 0.95 -4.29 6.73
C TYR A 16 1.11 -5.81 6.59
N ARG A 17 2.16 -6.30 5.89
CA ARG A 17 2.45 -7.75 5.79
C ARG A 17 2.89 -8.38 7.11
N ALA A 18 3.55 -7.63 8.00
CA ALA A 18 3.87 -8.11 9.34
C ALA A 18 2.59 -8.31 10.18
N TRP A 19 1.66 -7.35 10.11
CA TRP A 19 0.36 -7.47 10.76
C TRP A 19 -0.52 -8.55 10.15
N GLU A 20 -0.51 -8.74 8.83
CA GLU A 20 -1.22 -9.83 8.16
C GLU A 20 -0.76 -11.20 8.68
N ARG A 21 0.56 -11.40 8.82
CA ARG A 21 1.13 -12.63 9.40
C ARG A 21 0.76 -12.82 10.87
N LEU A 22 0.74 -11.74 11.65
CA LEU A 22 0.31 -11.78 13.05
C LEU A 22 -1.19 -12.06 13.19
N LEU A 23 -2.02 -11.51 12.32
CA LEU A 23 -3.47 -11.75 12.30
C LEU A 23 -3.78 -13.20 11.91
N LEU A 24 -3.00 -13.78 10.98
CA LEU A 24 -3.06 -15.19 10.63
C LEU A 24 -2.61 -16.10 11.79
N ALA A 25 -1.63 -15.67 12.58
CA ALA A 25 -1.13 -16.43 13.74
C ALA A 25 -2.03 -16.29 14.99
N ALA A 26 -2.67 -15.12 15.17
CA ALA A 26 -3.48 -14.77 16.33
C ALA A 26 -4.75 -14.01 15.90
N PRO A 27 -5.74 -14.69 15.30
CA PRO A 27 -6.93 -14.05 14.75
C PRO A 27 -7.87 -13.46 15.82
N THR A 28 -7.73 -13.88 17.07
CA THR A 28 -8.55 -13.42 18.21
C THR A 28 -7.99 -12.15 18.86
N ASP A 29 -6.81 -11.69 18.44
CA ASP A 29 -6.13 -10.56 19.07
C ASP A 29 -6.67 -9.23 18.51
N HIS A 30 -7.55 -8.59 19.28
CA HIS A 30 -8.26 -7.37 18.88
C HIS A 30 -7.31 -6.21 18.62
N THR A 31 -6.17 -6.17 19.32
CA THR A 31 -5.14 -5.15 19.17
C THR A 31 -4.45 -5.28 17.82
N VAL A 32 -4.08 -6.50 17.44
CA VAL A 32 -3.53 -6.82 16.10
C VAL A 32 -4.51 -6.42 15.00
N ARG A 33 -5.80 -6.70 15.20
CA ARG A 33 -6.87 -6.34 14.26
C ARG A 33 -7.01 -4.83 14.09
N GLY A 34 -7.02 -4.07 15.19
CA GLY A 34 -7.08 -2.60 15.14
C GLY A 34 -5.86 -1.98 14.45
N TYR A 35 -4.65 -2.48 14.71
CA TYR A 35 -3.44 -2.02 14.02
C TYR A 35 -3.45 -2.38 12.53
N PHE A 36 -3.95 -3.55 12.16
CA PHE A 36 -4.12 -3.97 10.77
C PHE A 36 -5.10 -3.05 10.03
N GLU A 37 -6.26 -2.76 10.62
CA GLU A 37 -7.27 -1.86 10.06
C GLU A 37 -6.75 -0.42 9.92
N ASN A 38 -6.03 0.10 10.92
CA ASN A 38 -5.42 1.43 10.87
C ASN A 38 -4.32 1.54 9.79
N THR A 39 -3.49 0.50 9.67
CA THR A 39 -2.45 0.44 8.63
C THR A 39 -3.09 0.33 7.24
N GLY A 40 -4.16 -0.47 7.11
CA GLY A 40 -4.95 -0.59 5.89
C GLY A 40 -5.63 0.73 5.49
N TYR A 41 -6.17 1.47 6.46
CA TYR A 41 -6.77 2.79 6.22
C TYR A 41 -5.74 3.80 5.70
N THR A 42 -4.54 3.81 6.31
CA THR A 42 -3.44 4.66 5.86
C THR A 42 -3.03 4.31 4.42
N LEU A 43 -2.86 3.02 4.10
CA LEU A 43 -2.56 2.57 2.73
C LEU A 43 -3.67 2.95 1.74
N CYS A 44 -4.94 2.81 2.12
CA CYS A 44 -6.07 3.24 1.30
C CYS A 44 -6.03 4.73 0.96
N VAL A 45 -5.74 5.59 1.95
CA VAL A 45 -5.60 7.04 1.74
C VAL A 45 -4.40 7.37 0.86
N LEU A 46 -3.27 6.69 1.08
CA LEU A 46 -2.04 6.91 0.31
C LEU A 46 -2.15 6.48 -1.16
N MET A 47 -2.87 5.39 -1.42
CA MET A 47 -3.03 4.82 -2.77
C MET A 47 -4.35 5.19 -3.46
N GLY A 48 -5.28 5.84 -2.74
CA GLY A 48 -6.61 6.15 -3.24
C GLY A 48 -7.47 4.92 -3.53
N LYS A 49 -7.28 3.83 -2.78
CA LYS A 49 -8.02 2.57 -2.95
C LYS A 49 -9.06 2.41 -1.84
N ARG A 50 -10.08 1.57 -2.08
CA ARG A 50 -11.16 1.33 -1.11
C ARG A 50 -10.88 0.16 -0.18
N CYS A 51 -10.00 -0.76 -0.58
CA CYS A 51 -9.66 -1.95 0.21
C CYS A 51 -8.16 -1.97 0.54
N ALA A 52 -7.81 -2.43 1.73
CA ALA A 52 -6.41 -2.55 2.17
C ALA A 52 -5.58 -3.47 1.27
N ARG A 53 -6.18 -4.56 0.76
CA ARG A 53 -5.53 -5.47 -0.20
C ARG A 53 -5.27 -4.81 -1.55
N GLU A 54 -6.25 -4.09 -2.10
CA GLU A 54 -6.07 -3.32 -3.34
C GLU A 54 -5.05 -2.19 -3.17
N ALA A 55 -5.02 -1.56 -1.99
CA ALA A 55 -4.04 -0.55 -1.65
C ALA A 55 -2.63 -1.15 -1.56
N ALA A 56 -2.48 -2.33 -0.96
CA ALA A 56 -1.20 -3.03 -0.90
C ALA A 56 -0.70 -3.43 -2.30
N ASP A 57 -1.59 -3.94 -3.16
CA ASP A 57 -1.24 -4.28 -4.55
C ASP A 57 -0.84 -3.03 -5.36
N ALA A 58 -1.60 -1.94 -5.24
CA ALA A 58 -1.26 -0.67 -5.87
C ALA A 58 0.06 -0.08 -5.33
N ALA A 59 0.32 -0.21 -4.04
CA ALA A 59 1.57 0.21 -3.42
C ALA A 59 2.75 -0.64 -3.92
N GLU A 60 2.58 -1.96 -4.03
CA GLU A 60 3.59 -2.86 -4.57
C GLU A 60 3.89 -2.54 -6.05
N HIS A 61 2.84 -2.32 -6.85
CA HIS A 61 2.97 -1.89 -8.24
C HIS A 61 3.68 -0.53 -8.34
N TYR A 62 3.31 0.44 -7.48
CA TYR A 62 3.93 1.77 -7.42
C TYR A 62 5.43 1.72 -7.05
N LEU A 63 5.82 0.77 -6.19
CA LEU A 63 7.23 0.52 -5.86
C LEU A 63 7.95 -0.22 -7.00
N ARG A 64 7.31 -1.22 -7.63
CA ARG A 64 7.89 -2.05 -8.70
C ARG A 64 8.15 -1.28 -9.99
N VAL A 65 7.23 -0.40 -10.40
CA VAL A 65 7.43 0.48 -11.57
C VAL A 65 8.65 1.39 -11.39
N ASN A 66 9.07 1.65 -10.15
CA ASN A 66 10.21 2.49 -9.84
C ASN A 66 11.53 1.72 -9.63
N LEU A 67 11.49 0.46 -9.20
CA LEU A 67 12.71 -0.37 -9.07
C LEU A 67 13.33 -0.69 -10.45
N ALA A 68 12.53 -0.62 -11.53
CA ALA A 68 13.02 -0.66 -12.91
C ALA A 68 13.75 0.63 -13.34
N SER A 69 13.81 1.66 -12.47
CA SER A 69 14.54 2.90 -12.74
C SER A 69 15.42 3.28 -11.55
N PRO A 70 16.69 2.84 -11.50
CA PRO A 70 17.66 3.43 -10.60
C PRO A 70 18.12 4.77 -11.19
N VAL A 71 17.24 5.77 -11.28
CA VAL A 71 17.69 7.14 -11.39
C VAL A 71 16.74 8.11 -10.71
N ARG A 72 17.37 8.90 -9.87
CA ARG A 72 16.90 10.02 -9.09
C ARG A 72 16.12 11.02 -9.97
N THR A 73 15.20 11.74 -9.32
CA THR A 73 14.42 12.91 -9.79
C THR A 73 13.01 12.58 -10.33
N TYR A 74 11.99 12.63 -9.46
CA TYR A 74 10.59 12.63 -9.88
C TYR A 74 10.15 14.04 -10.23
N GLY A 75 10.07 14.33 -11.53
CA GLY A 75 9.20 15.34 -12.11
C GLY A 75 8.14 14.65 -12.97
N GLY A 76 6.87 15.04 -12.79
CA GLY A 76 5.78 14.81 -13.75
C GLY A 76 5.16 13.39 -13.77
N GLY A 77 3.85 13.32 -13.54
CA GLY A 77 3.05 12.10 -13.78
C GLY A 77 2.94 11.72 -15.27
N PRO A 78 2.23 10.64 -15.59
CA PRO A 78 0.87 10.88 -16.07
C PRO A 78 -0.17 9.90 -15.50
N ARG A 79 -1.41 10.29 -15.78
CA ARG A 79 -2.67 9.64 -15.45
C ARG A 79 -2.89 8.53 -16.49
N ASP A 80 -3.01 7.29 -16.05
CA ASP A 80 -3.49 6.17 -16.86
C ASP A 80 -4.30 5.24 -15.92
N SER A 81 -5.63 5.34 -15.90
CA SER A 81 -6.60 4.77 -16.83
C SER A 81 -6.67 3.23 -16.77
N MET A 82 -7.74 2.75 -16.13
CA MET A 82 -8.56 1.59 -16.49
C MET A 82 -7.91 0.20 -16.71
N VAL A 83 -8.19 -0.71 -15.76
CA VAL A 83 -8.71 -2.08 -15.99
C VAL A 83 -9.30 -2.53 -14.63
N GLY A 84 -10.55 -2.97 -14.43
CA GLY A 84 -11.46 -3.76 -15.24
C GLY A 84 -11.66 -5.10 -14.53
N GLY A 85 -12.81 -5.33 -13.85
CA GLY A 85 -13.08 -6.66 -13.28
C GLY A 85 -14.21 -6.73 -12.26
N ARG A 86 -15.45 -6.83 -12.76
CA ARG A 86 -16.59 -7.39 -12.00
C ARG A 86 -16.20 -8.77 -11.44
N ARG A 87 -16.46 -9.00 -10.14
CA ARG A 87 -17.31 -10.08 -9.59
C ARG A 87 -17.19 -10.12 -8.07
#